data_AF-A0A952LQQ5-F1
#
_entry.id   AF-A0A952LQQ5-F1
#
_cell.length_a   1.000
_cell.length_b   1.000
_cell.length_c   1.000
_cell.angle_alpha   90.00
_cell.angle_beta   90.00
_cell.angle_gamma   90.00
#
_symmetry.space_group_name_H-M   'P 1'
#
loop_
_entity.id
_entity.type
_entity.pdbx_description
1 polymer ?
#
loop_
_entity_poly.entity_id
_entity_poly.type
_entity_poly.pdbx_seq_one_letter_code
_entity_poly.pdbx_strand_id
1 'polypeptide(L)'
;MRFKFLLSSISLLFILLGFSIATTAQDRDGNLTQTLEWIKAKIEKYGGKSGKEYFYKVTYSATDCQIHIHQYLAGQSSPKYNYKLNLNSFKEIKQNGKDMEVLSIGATVIGTSYSNKEESAWSGIRILDFKIAEAGIVDRINKAFQIASELAKTRCGTQHFAID
;
A
#
# COMPACT_ATOMS: atom_id res chain seq x y z
N MET A 1 46.55 -20.83 47.08
CA MET A 1 47.54 -20.05 46.30
C MET A 1 47.89 -20.87 45.06
N ARG A 2 47.81 -20.45 43.79
CA ARG A 2 47.46 -19.21 43.10
C ARG A 2 46.89 -19.63 41.74
N PHE A 3 45.69 -19.19 41.38
CA PHE A 3 45.18 -19.24 40.01
C PHE A 3 45.96 -18.21 39.18
N LYS A 4 46.67 -18.66 38.14
CA LYS A 4 47.25 -17.76 37.14
C LYS A 4 46.22 -17.48 36.06
N PHE A 5 45.70 -16.25 36.07
CA PHE A 5 45.12 -15.59 34.92
C PHE A 5 46.15 -15.53 33.78
N LEU A 6 45.74 -15.93 32.58
CA LEU A 6 46.33 -15.45 31.33
C LEU A 6 45.17 -14.95 30.46
N LEU A 7 45.01 -13.63 30.51
CA LEU A 7 44.17 -12.84 29.63
C LEU A 7 44.89 -12.59 28.30
N SER A 8 44.07 -12.41 27.28
CA SER A 8 44.32 -11.65 26.04
C SER A 8 44.99 -12.38 24.87
N SER A 9 44.18 -12.61 23.84
CA SER A 9 44.47 -12.56 22.40
C SER A 9 43.13 -12.76 21.68
N ILE A 10 42.39 -11.69 21.36
CA ILE A 10 42.22 -11.19 19.99
C ILE A 10 41.78 -12.35 19.05
N SER A 11 40.50 -12.48 18.70
CA SER A 11 39.99 -11.76 17.53
C SER A 11 38.47 -11.66 17.54
N LEU A 12 38.03 -10.41 17.50
CA LEU A 12 36.70 -9.98 17.10
C LEU A 12 36.51 -10.37 15.63
N LEU A 13 35.65 -11.35 15.31
CA LEU A 13 35.21 -11.59 13.94
C LEU A 13 33.68 -11.47 13.90
N PHE A 14 33.21 -10.23 13.96
CA PHE A 14 31.89 -9.88 13.44
C PHE A 14 31.94 -10.02 11.93
N ILE A 15 31.68 -11.23 11.41
CA ILE A 15 31.29 -11.35 10.01
C ILE A 15 29.83 -10.89 9.93
N LEU A 16 29.68 -9.57 9.74
CA LEU A 16 28.51 -8.99 9.11
C LEU A 16 28.38 -9.63 7.71
N LEU A 17 27.59 -10.69 7.60
CA LEU A 17 26.91 -10.97 6.33
C LEU A 17 25.75 -10.00 6.23
N GLY A 18 26.10 -8.73 5.96
CA GLY A 18 25.20 -7.79 5.32
C GLY A 18 24.93 -8.31 3.93
N PHE A 19 24.02 -9.26 3.80
CA PHE A 19 23.29 -9.43 2.55
C PHE A 19 22.44 -8.19 2.39
N SER A 20 23.05 -7.14 1.84
CA SER A 20 22.36 -6.14 1.05
C SER A 20 21.72 -6.89 -0.10
N ILE A 21 20.57 -7.52 0.15
CA ILE A 21 19.64 -7.81 -0.93
C ILE A 21 19.20 -6.42 -1.37
N ALA A 22 19.94 -5.87 -2.32
CA ALA A 22 19.40 -4.89 -3.23
C ALA A 22 18.23 -5.60 -3.91
N THR A 23 17.07 -5.58 -3.24
CA THR A 23 15.82 -5.80 -3.94
C THR A 23 15.83 -4.71 -4.97
N THR A 24 16.08 -5.09 -6.22
CA THR A 24 15.77 -4.25 -7.35
C THR A 24 14.32 -3.86 -7.13
N ALA A 25 14.10 -2.65 -6.60
CA ALA A 25 12.92 -1.90 -6.93
C ALA A 25 13.01 -1.85 -8.44
N GLN A 26 12.34 -2.79 -9.10
CA GLN A 26 12.28 -2.84 -10.53
C GLN A 26 11.78 -1.46 -10.92
N ASP A 27 12.66 -0.67 -11.52
CA ASP A 27 12.38 0.65 -12.06
C ASP A 27 11.09 0.52 -12.85
N ARG A 28 9.98 0.98 -12.27
CA ARG A 28 8.64 0.98 -12.90
C ARG A 28 8.47 2.26 -13.67
N ASP A 29 9.52 2.63 -14.38
CA ASP A 29 9.70 3.93 -14.97
C ASP A 29 8.65 4.09 -16.09
N GLY A 30 7.65 4.93 -15.82
CA GLY A 30 6.81 5.59 -16.81
C GLY A 30 5.42 5.01 -17.11
N ASN A 31 5.07 3.80 -16.64
CA ASN A 31 3.78 3.18 -17.00
C ASN A 31 2.78 3.14 -15.84
N LEU A 32 1.77 4.01 -15.88
CA LEU A 32 0.70 4.11 -14.88
C LEU A 32 -0.08 2.79 -14.76
N THR A 33 -0.42 2.16 -15.88
CA THR A 33 -1.17 0.89 -15.92
C THR A 33 -0.40 -0.23 -15.23
N GLN A 34 0.89 -0.40 -15.56
CA GLN A 34 1.71 -1.44 -14.94
C GLN A 34 1.91 -1.20 -13.43
N THR A 35 2.05 0.06 -13.03
CA THR A 35 2.17 0.44 -11.62
C THR A 35 0.88 0.10 -10.85
N LEU A 36 -0.28 0.40 -11.42
CA LEU A 36 -1.59 0.11 -10.83
C LEU A 36 -1.91 -1.40 -10.80
N GLU A 37 -1.57 -2.15 -11.84
CA GLU A 37 -1.69 -3.61 -11.83
C GLU A 37 -0.85 -4.26 -10.74
N TRP A 38 0.36 -3.76 -10.51
CA TRP A 38 1.18 -4.26 -9.41
C TRP A 38 0.57 -3.91 -8.04
N ILE A 39 0.09 -2.67 -7.86
CA ILE A 39 -0.59 -2.25 -6.61
C ILE A 39 -1.78 -3.18 -6.33
N LYS A 40 -2.63 -3.40 -7.34
CA LYS A 40 -3.76 -4.33 -7.30
C LYS A 40 -3.30 -5.71 -6.83
N ALA A 41 -2.32 -6.30 -7.52
CA ALA A 41 -1.84 -7.64 -7.21
C ALA A 41 -1.34 -7.77 -5.76
N LYS A 42 -0.72 -6.72 -5.20
CA LYS A 42 -0.25 -6.74 -3.81
C LYS A 42 -1.38 -6.58 -2.80
N ILE A 43 -2.32 -5.66 -3.02
CA ILE A 43 -3.46 -5.46 -2.13
C ILE A 43 -4.33 -6.73 -2.10
N GLU A 44 -4.65 -7.30 -3.26
CA GLU A 44 -5.49 -8.51 -3.36
C GLU A 44 -4.80 -9.75 -2.78
N LYS A 45 -3.46 -9.84 -2.87
CA LYS A 45 -2.69 -10.97 -2.31
C LYS A 45 -2.54 -10.89 -0.79
N TYR A 46 -2.38 -9.69 -0.24
CA TYR A 46 -1.95 -9.49 1.14
C TYR A 46 -3.01 -8.91 2.08
N GLY A 47 -4.00 -8.17 1.58
CA GLY A 47 -5.15 -7.77 2.40
C GLY A 47 -6.06 -8.96 2.72
N GLY A 48 -6.73 -8.94 3.87
CA GLY A 48 -7.81 -9.90 4.10
C GLY A 48 -7.45 -11.21 4.79
N LYS A 49 -6.20 -11.39 5.23
CA LYS A 49 -5.67 -12.76 5.37
C LYS A 49 -5.18 -13.14 6.76
N SER A 50 -6.01 -12.90 7.77
CA SER A 50 -6.10 -13.73 8.97
C SER A 50 -7.58 -14.16 9.16
N GLY A 51 -7.86 -15.45 9.33
CA GLY A 51 -9.24 -15.95 9.55
C GLY A 51 -10.16 -16.07 8.32
N LYS A 52 -9.76 -15.59 7.13
CA LYS A 52 -10.53 -15.59 5.86
C LYS A 52 -11.84 -14.79 5.91
N GLU A 53 -11.98 -13.84 6.83
CA GLU A 53 -13.24 -13.13 7.05
C GLU A 53 -13.58 -12.12 5.95
N TYR A 54 -12.56 -11.59 5.27
CA TYR A 54 -12.72 -10.60 4.22
C TYR A 54 -11.64 -10.72 3.14
N PHE A 55 -11.94 -10.21 1.95
CA PHE A 55 -10.99 -10.13 0.83
C PHE A 55 -11.20 -8.84 0.07
N TYR A 56 -10.20 -8.45 -0.71
CA TYR A 56 -10.22 -7.21 -1.47
C TYR A 56 -10.18 -7.50 -2.97
N LYS A 57 -10.90 -6.69 -3.76
CA LYS A 57 -10.69 -6.55 -5.20
C LYS A 57 -10.33 -5.11 -5.50
N VAL A 58 -9.38 -4.91 -6.40
CA VAL A 58 -8.92 -3.59 -6.80
C VAL A 58 -9.18 -3.40 -8.28
N THR A 59 -9.83 -2.29 -8.60
CA THR A 59 -9.99 -1.81 -9.98
C THR A 59 -9.44 -0.39 -10.07
N TYR A 60 -9.15 0.07 -11.28
CA TYR A 60 -8.69 1.44 -11.49
C TYR A 60 -9.27 1.99 -12.78
N SER A 61 -9.54 3.30 -12.77
CA SER A 61 -9.89 4.08 -13.96
C SER A 61 -8.70 4.94 -14.32
N ALA A 62 -8.04 4.61 -15.42
CA ALA A 62 -6.94 5.42 -15.95
C ALA A 62 -7.43 6.76 -16.52
N THR A 63 -8.70 6.83 -16.92
CA THR A 63 -9.36 8.06 -17.39
C THR A 63 -9.60 9.03 -16.24
N ASP A 64 -10.07 8.52 -15.10
CA ASP A 64 -10.45 9.35 -13.96
C ASP A 64 -9.33 9.47 -12.91
N CYS A 65 -8.16 8.89 -13.19
CA CYS A 65 -7.02 8.77 -12.27
C CYS A 65 -7.44 8.30 -10.87
N GLN A 66 -8.30 7.28 -10.83
CA GLN A 66 -8.88 6.76 -9.62
C GLN A 66 -8.55 5.29 -9.43
N ILE A 67 -8.29 4.92 -8.19
CA ILE A 67 -8.22 3.52 -7.75
C ILE A 67 -9.43 3.23 -6.87
N HIS A 68 -10.09 2.12 -7.16
CA HIS A 68 -11.24 1.63 -6.44
C HIS A 68 -10.85 0.36 -5.70
N ILE A 69 -11.09 0.34 -4.39
CA ILE A 69 -10.81 -0.81 -3.53
C ILE A 69 -12.13 -1.28 -2.96
N HIS A 70 -12.48 -2.53 -3.27
CA HIS A 70 -13.72 -3.16 -2.87
C HIS A 70 -13.41 -4.19 -1.78
N GLN A 71 -13.95 -4.01 -0.58
CA GLN A 71 -13.86 -5.01 0.48
C GLN A 71 -15.09 -5.91 0.42
N TYR A 72 -14.88 -7.22 0.47
CA TYR A 72 -15.93 -8.23 0.54
C TYR A 72 -15.83 -9.01 1.85
N LEU A 73 -16.96 -9.48 2.35
CA LEU A 73 -16.98 -10.54 3.35
C LEU A 73 -16.85 -11.91 2.69
N ALA A 74 -16.32 -12.88 3.43
CA ALA A 74 -16.21 -14.27 2.98
C ALA A 74 -17.54 -14.80 2.43
N GLY A 75 -17.51 -15.41 1.24
CA GLY A 75 -18.70 -15.99 0.61
C GLY A 75 -19.69 -14.99 0.02
N GLN A 76 -19.46 -13.68 0.12
CA GLN A 76 -20.33 -12.67 -0.50
C GLN A 76 -19.88 -12.31 -1.92
N SER A 77 -20.86 -12.10 -2.80
CA SER A 77 -20.65 -11.64 -4.19
C SER A 77 -20.73 -10.12 -4.34
N SER A 78 -21.33 -9.44 -3.36
CA SER A 78 -21.39 -7.98 -3.28
C SER A 78 -20.35 -7.46 -2.29
N PRO A 79 -19.70 -6.31 -2.55
CA PRO A 79 -18.77 -5.73 -1.59
C PRO A 79 -19.53 -5.32 -0.32
N LYS A 80 -18.85 -5.35 0.83
CA LYS A 80 -19.31 -4.67 2.04
C LYS A 80 -19.02 -3.18 1.94
N TYR A 81 -17.85 -2.81 1.44
CA TYR A 81 -17.42 -1.41 1.26
C TYR A 81 -16.82 -1.17 -0.11
N ASN A 82 -17.14 -0.01 -0.67
CA ASN A 82 -16.45 0.57 -1.82
C ASN A 82 -15.64 1.77 -1.36
N TYR A 83 -14.34 1.72 -1.62
CA TYR A 83 -13.46 2.85 -1.42
C TYR A 83 -13.00 3.41 -2.75
N LYS A 84 -12.96 4.73 -2.83
CA LYS A 84 -12.47 5.45 -3.99
C LYS A 84 -11.37 6.40 -3.55
N LEU A 85 -10.20 6.30 -4.19
CA LEU A 85 -9.09 7.22 -3.99
C LEU A 85 -8.73 7.89 -5.32
N ASN A 86 -8.70 9.22 -5.31
CA ASN A 86 -8.09 9.99 -6.39
C ASN A 86 -6.56 9.94 -6.24
N LEU A 87 -5.85 9.49 -7.26
CA LEU A 87 -4.39 9.35 -7.21
C LEU A 87 -3.68 10.71 -7.01
N ASN A 88 -4.29 11.82 -7.43
CA ASN A 88 -3.75 13.17 -7.22
C ASN A 88 -3.83 13.61 -5.76
N SER A 89 -4.73 13.01 -4.97
CA SER A 89 -4.84 13.27 -3.53
C SER A 89 -4.11 12.23 -2.69
N PHE A 90 -3.32 11.33 -3.25
CA PHE A 90 -2.53 10.40 -2.46
C PHE A 90 -1.52 11.13 -1.56
N LYS A 91 -1.43 10.73 -0.29
CA LYS A 91 -0.45 11.26 0.68
C LYS A 91 0.66 10.26 0.98
N GLU A 92 0.28 9.14 1.59
CA GLU A 92 1.21 8.12 2.07
C GLU A 92 0.47 6.81 2.32
N ILE A 93 1.25 5.72 2.40
CA ILE A 93 0.81 4.47 3.00
C ILE A 93 1.61 4.23 4.26
N LYS A 94 0.92 3.88 5.34
CA LYS A 94 1.54 3.49 6.60
C LYS A 94 0.97 2.17 7.10
N GLN A 95 1.78 1.49 7.90
CA GLN A 95 1.31 0.34 8.67
C GLN A 95 0.74 0.82 10.00
N ASN A 96 -0.41 0.29 10.39
CA ASN A 96 -1.03 0.52 11.70
C ASN A 96 -1.40 -0.83 12.33
N GLY A 97 -0.53 -1.35 13.19
CA GLY A 97 -0.68 -2.71 13.71
C GLY A 97 -0.62 -3.74 12.59
N LYS A 98 -1.70 -4.52 12.43
CA LYS A 98 -1.84 -5.49 11.32
C LYS A 98 -2.43 -4.87 10.06
N ASP A 99 -2.89 -3.62 10.11
CA ASP A 99 -3.57 -2.98 9.00
C ASP A 99 -2.60 -2.14 8.17
N MET A 100 -2.95 -1.95 6.90
CA MET A 100 -2.31 -0.97 6.03
C MET A 100 -3.29 0.17 5.77
N GLU A 101 -2.87 1.40 6.01
CA GLU A 101 -3.69 2.60 5.79
C GLU A 101 -3.17 3.36 4.57
N VAL A 102 -4.02 3.55 3.58
CA VAL A 102 -3.77 4.37 2.38
C VAL A 102 -4.38 5.75 2.63
N LEU A 103 -3.55 6.76 2.88
CA LEU A 103 -3.99 8.09 3.30
C LEU A 103 -4.03 9.07 2.12
N SER A 104 -4.96 10.03 2.19
CA SER A 104 -5.10 11.12 1.22
C SER A 104 -4.82 12.50 1.81
N ILE A 105 -4.37 13.43 0.97
CA ILE A 105 -4.26 14.86 1.22
C ILE A 105 -5.67 15.47 1.05
N GLY A 106 -6.15 16.22 2.04
CA GLY A 106 -7.47 16.88 1.97
C GLY A 106 -8.66 15.92 2.15
N ALA A 107 -9.83 16.33 1.64
CA ALA A 107 -11.11 15.69 1.95
C ALA A 107 -11.26 14.30 1.32
N THR A 108 -11.33 13.32 2.22
CA THR A 108 -12.27 12.20 2.20
C THR A 108 -12.09 11.14 1.11
N VAL A 109 -11.54 9.99 1.52
CA VAL A 109 -11.92 8.71 0.92
C VAL A 109 -13.40 8.49 1.24
N ILE A 110 -14.23 8.45 0.19
CA ILE A 110 -15.64 8.08 0.34
C ILE A 110 -15.68 6.56 0.42
N GLY A 111 -15.93 6.05 1.62
CA GLY A 111 -16.29 4.66 1.84
C GLY A 111 -17.81 4.55 1.79
N THR A 112 -18.37 3.92 0.76
CA THR A 112 -19.81 3.62 0.73
C THR A 112 -20.04 2.17 1.15
N SER A 113 -20.82 1.97 2.20
CA SER A 113 -21.28 0.63 2.62
C SER A 113 -22.40 0.14 1.70
N TYR A 114 -22.36 -1.11 1.24
CA TYR A 114 -23.44 -1.64 0.40
C TYR A 114 -24.74 -1.90 1.16
N SER A 115 -24.65 -2.26 2.44
CA SER A 115 -25.82 -2.71 3.20
C SER A 115 -26.79 -1.58 3.53
N ASN A 116 -26.27 -0.37 3.74
CA ASN A 116 -27.05 0.80 4.14
C ASN A 116 -26.77 2.04 3.28
N LYS A 117 -25.91 1.95 2.25
CA LYS A 117 -25.50 3.08 1.38
C LYS A 117 -24.97 4.29 2.14
N GLU A 118 -24.55 4.10 3.39
CA GLU A 118 -23.95 5.17 4.19
C GLU A 118 -22.57 5.50 3.64
N GLU A 119 -22.36 6.80 3.41
CA GLU A 119 -21.07 7.36 3.07
C GLU A 119 -20.34 7.73 4.36
N SER A 120 -19.22 7.07 4.61
CA SER A 120 -18.30 7.45 5.68
C SER A 120 -17.16 8.25 5.09
N ALA A 121 -16.95 9.43 5.65
CA ALA A 121 -15.83 10.28 5.30
C ALA A 121 -14.62 9.96 6.19
N TRP A 122 -13.59 9.34 5.64
CA TRP A 122 -12.34 9.12 6.36
C TRP A 122 -11.13 9.60 5.54
N SER A 123 -10.04 9.97 6.23
CA SER A 123 -8.81 10.47 5.60
C SER A 123 -7.96 9.37 4.95
N GLY A 124 -8.54 8.18 4.74
CA GLY A 124 -7.85 7.06 4.12
C GLY A 124 -8.69 5.80 3.92
N ILE A 125 -8.05 4.76 3.39
CA ILE A 125 -8.59 3.40 3.22
C ILE A 125 -7.82 2.47 4.16
N ARG A 126 -8.52 1.65 4.95
CA ARG A 126 -7.91 0.62 5.80
C ARG A 126 -8.02 -0.72 5.10
N ILE A 127 -6.88 -1.29 4.78
CA ILE A 127 -6.76 -2.67 4.33
C ILE A 127 -6.45 -3.50 5.58
N LEU A 128 -7.46 -4.20 6.06
CA LEU A 128 -7.42 -4.94 7.32
C LEU A 128 -6.56 -6.21 7.20
N ASP A 129 -5.95 -6.63 8.31
CA ASP A 129 -5.02 -7.78 8.44
C ASP A 129 -4.11 -7.96 7.22
N PHE A 130 -3.40 -6.89 6.88
CA PHE A 130 -2.45 -6.84 5.80
C PHE A 130 -1.24 -7.73 6.11
N LYS A 131 -1.07 -8.80 5.33
CA LYS A 131 -0.02 -9.79 5.53
C LYS A 131 1.35 -9.26 5.10
N ILE A 132 2.23 -9.05 6.07
CA ILE A 132 3.65 -8.74 5.83
C ILE A 132 4.39 -10.04 5.51
N ALA A 133 4.31 -10.45 4.24
CA ALA A 133 4.95 -11.67 3.73
C ALA A 133 6.23 -11.42 2.93
N GLU A 134 6.52 -10.16 2.59
CA GLU A 134 7.74 -9.74 1.89
C GLU A 134 8.38 -8.60 2.70
N ALA A 135 9.71 -8.57 2.75
CA ALA A 135 10.43 -7.50 3.42
C ALA A 135 10.08 -6.13 2.78
N GLY A 136 9.80 -5.15 3.63
CA GLY A 136 9.47 -3.77 3.21
C GLY A 136 8.25 -3.66 2.29
N ILE A 137 7.31 -4.62 2.31
CA ILE A 137 6.19 -4.61 1.37
C ILE A 137 5.33 -3.35 1.47
N VAL A 138 5.08 -2.86 2.69
CA VAL A 138 4.30 -1.63 2.91
C VAL A 138 5.02 -0.44 2.27
N ASP A 139 6.32 -0.29 2.50
CA ASP A 139 7.13 0.79 1.90
C ASP A 139 7.18 0.69 0.37
N ARG A 140 7.25 -0.52 -0.17
CA ARG A 140 7.25 -0.74 -1.63
C ARG A 140 5.90 -0.40 -2.25
N ILE A 141 4.79 -0.66 -1.54
CA ILE A 141 3.45 -0.24 -1.98
C ILE A 141 3.33 1.29 -1.86
N ASN A 142 3.83 1.90 -0.78
CA ASN A 142 3.87 3.35 -0.63
C ASN A 142 4.58 4.01 -1.83
N LYS A 143 5.79 3.56 -2.17
CA LYS A 143 6.54 4.05 -3.34
C LYS A 143 5.79 3.85 -4.65
N ALA A 144 5.11 2.71 -4.83
CA ALA A 144 4.32 2.47 -6.03
C ALA A 144 3.14 3.46 -6.15
N PHE A 145 2.46 3.78 -5.05
CA PHE A 145 1.41 4.80 -5.04
C PHE A 145 1.97 6.21 -5.28
N GLN A 146 3.15 6.54 -4.76
CA GLN A 146 3.84 7.80 -5.08
C GLN A 146 4.09 7.93 -6.58
N ILE A 147 4.67 6.89 -7.21
CA ILE A 147 4.88 6.85 -8.66
C ILE A 147 3.56 6.99 -9.42
N ALA A 148 2.52 6.24 -9.02
CA ALA A 148 1.20 6.34 -9.65
C ALA A 148 0.58 7.73 -9.50
N SER A 149 0.77 8.39 -8.36
CA SER A 149 0.31 9.77 -8.11
C SER A 149 1.01 10.76 -9.04
N GLU A 150 2.33 10.68 -9.19
CA GLU A 150 3.07 11.57 -10.10
C GLU A 150 2.71 11.34 -11.57
N LEU A 151 2.54 10.08 -11.99
CA LEU A 151 2.07 9.74 -13.32
C LEU A 151 0.61 10.18 -13.55
N ALA A 152 -0.23 10.16 -12.51
CA ALA A 152 -1.61 10.65 -12.58
C ALA A 152 -1.66 12.18 -12.72
N LYS A 153 -0.80 12.92 -12.00
CA LYS A 153 -0.73 14.39 -12.12
C LYS A 153 -0.37 14.84 -13.53
N THR A 154 0.56 14.15 -14.20
CA THR A 154 0.92 14.48 -15.59
C THR A 154 -0.20 14.15 -16.59
N ARG A 155 -0.94 13.07 -16.36
CA ARG A 155 -2.00 12.60 -17.27
C ARG A 155 -3.37 13.24 -17.06
N CYS A 156 -3.69 13.58 -15.81
CA CYS A 156 -5.00 14.08 -15.38
C CYS A 156 -4.96 15.50 -14.80
N GLY A 157 -3.78 16.08 -14.56
CA GLY A 157 -3.62 17.46 -14.08
C GLY A 157 -3.81 18.54 -15.16
N THR A 158 -4.02 18.16 -16.42
CA THR A 158 -4.37 19.05 -17.54
C THR A 158 -5.88 19.24 -17.73
N GLN A 159 -6.71 18.96 -16.72
CA GLN A 159 -7.96 19.70 -16.59
C GLN A 159 -7.64 21.09 -16.05
N HIS A 160 -7.08 21.95 -16.92
CA HIS A 160 -7.12 23.38 -16.69
C HIS A 160 -8.59 23.74 -16.50
N PHE A 161 -8.91 24.35 -15.35
CA PHE A 161 -10.08 25.17 -15.22
C PHE A 161 -10.03 26.19 -16.37
N ALA A 162 -10.88 26.00 -17.37
CA ALA A 162 -11.25 27.10 -18.25
C ALA A 162 -11.90 28.13 -17.33
N ILE A 163 -11.17 29.21 -17.06
CA ILE A 163 -11.76 30.44 -16.57
C ILE A 163 -12.31 31.10 -17.82
N ASP A 164 -13.61 30.92 -18.06
CA ASP A 164 -14.41 31.86 -18.86
C ASP A 164 -14.95 32.96 -17.92
#